data_AF-A0A3S8WWE6-F1
#
_entry.id   AF-A0A3S8WWE6-F1
#
_cell.length_a   1.000
_cell.length_b   1.000
_cell.length_c   1.000
_cell.angle_alpha   90.00
_cell.angle_beta   90.00
_cell.angle_gamma   90.00
#
_symmetry.space_group_name_H-M   'P 1'
#
loop_
_entity.id
_entity.type
_entity.pdbx_description
1 polymer ?
#
loop_
_entity_poly.entity_id
_entity_poly.type
_entity_poly.pdbx_seq_one_letter_code
_entity_poly.pdbx_strand_id
1 'polypeptide(L)'
;MRITADGTTTQVLVKAYTTLLIEDFSMQVKQRTARIKKATVHWIYLDGGWQISFVQVWGPVIRKSDGAESSQHVSEATKPAGAEGAAYGVVTPQEIVDVALANTPDWIPEINGTKYPRTAKLKSSL
;
A
#
# COMPACT_ATOMS: atom_id res chain seq x y z
N MET A 1 38.02 22.38 16.46
CA MET A 1 36.57 22.10 16.38
C MET A 1 36.37 20.87 15.51
N ARG A 2 35.86 19.77 16.07
CA ARG A 2 35.61 18.52 15.36
C ARG A 2 34.10 18.34 15.33
N ILE A 3 33.48 18.49 14.16
CA ILE A 3 32.06 18.21 13.98
C ILE A 3 31.97 16.70 13.74
N THR A 4 31.37 15.97 14.66
CA THR A 4 31.07 14.55 14.49
C THR A 4 29.67 14.46 13.90
N ALA A 5 29.55 13.99 12.66
CA ALA A 5 28.26 13.68 12.06
C ALA A 5 27.79 12.34 12.64
N ASP A 6 26.93 12.40 13.65
CA ASP A 6 26.20 11.21 14.12
C ASP A 6 25.45 10.59 12.93
N GLY A 7 25.53 9.25 12.85
CA GLY A 7 25.22 8.48 11.65
C GLY A 7 23.89 8.83 11.00
N THR A 8 23.88 8.99 9.68
CA THR A 8 22.64 9.04 8.92
C THR A 8 22.08 7.63 8.86
N THR A 9 20.92 7.40 9.46
CA THR A 9 20.18 6.15 9.28
C THR A 9 19.43 6.24 7.95
N THR A 10 19.87 5.49 6.95
CA THR A 10 19.11 5.33 5.71
C THR A 10 18.06 4.25 5.94
N GLN A 11 16.79 4.63 6.00
CA GLN A 11 15.68 3.67 5.98
C GLN A 11 15.36 3.32 4.52
N VAL A 12 15.50 2.05 4.16
CA VAL A 12 15.04 1.53 2.87
C VAL A 12 13.65 0.93 3.09
N LEU A 13 12.63 1.56 2.50
CA LEU A 13 11.26 1.04 2.51
C LEU A 13 11.03 0.18 1.27
N VAL A 14 10.86 -1.12 1.46
CA VAL A 14 10.52 -2.04 0.36
C VAL A 14 9.00 -2.17 0.25
N LYS A 15 8.50 -2.03 -0.97
CA LYS A 15 7.07 -2.12 -1.29
C LYS A 15 6.83 -3.19 -2.34
N ALA A 16 5.73 -3.92 -2.19
CA ALA A 16 5.23 -4.85 -3.19
C ALA A 16 3.75 -4.57 -3.46
N TYR A 17 3.21 -5.11 -4.55
CA TYR A 17 1.81 -4.98 -4.88
C TYR A 17 1.22 -6.30 -5.36
N THR A 18 0.03 -6.64 -4.86
CA THR A 18 -0.75 -7.80 -5.31
C THR A 18 -2.07 -7.28 -5.88
N THR A 19 -2.41 -7.69 -7.11
CA THR A 19 -3.71 -7.36 -7.70
C THR A 19 -4.65 -8.55 -7.55
N LEU A 20 -5.80 -8.30 -6.93
CA LEU A 20 -6.91 -9.25 -6.80
C LEU A 20 -7.99 -8.88 -7.82
N LEU A 21 -8.41 -9.88 -8.61
CA LEU A 21 -9.61 -9.80 -9.43
C LEU A 21 -10.76 -10.33 -8.58
N ILE A 22 -11.80 -9.52 -8.42
CA ILE A 22 -12.90 -9.84 -7.51
C ILE A 22 -14.19 -9.96 -8.32
N GLU A 23 -14.83 -11.11 -8.21
CA GLU A 23 -16.12 -11.39 -8.82
C GLU A 23 -17.22 -11.18 -7.77
N ASP A 24 -18.34 -10.61 -8.20
CA ASP A 24 -19.58 -10.50 -7.44
C ASP A 24 -19.51 -9.83 -6.05
N PHE A 25 -18.48 -9.04 -5.76
CA PHE A 25 -18.38 -8.29 -4.51
C PHE A 25 -18.83 -6.83 -4.64
N SER A 26 -19.70 -6.38 -3.74
CA SER A 26 -20.11 -4.96 -3.68
C SER A 26 -19.91 -4.40 -2.28
N MET A 27 -19.46 -3.15 -2.18
CA MET A 27 -19.29 -2.46 -0.90
C MET A 27 -19.74 -1.01 -0.97
N GLN A 28 -19.98 -0.40 0.19
CA GLN A 28 -20.21 1.04 0.29
C GLN A 28 -18.89 1.79 0.44
N VAL A 29 -18.68 2.79 -0.41
CA VAL A 29 -17.51 3.66 -0.39
C VAL A 29 -17.95 5.12 -0.42
N LYS A 30 -17.73 5.83 0.69
CA LYS A 30 -18.20 7.22 0.88
C LYS A 30 -19.67 7.40 0.45
N GLN A 31 -20.56 6.59 1.03
CA GLN A 31 -22.02 6.60 0.78
C GLN A 31 -22.47 6.19 -0.64
N ARG A 32 -21.56 5.66 -1.47
CA ARG A 32 -21.87 5.11 -2.79
C ARG A 32 -21.70 3.60 -2.76
N THR A 33 -22.71 2.85 -3.18
CA THR A 33 -22.55 1.41 -3.40
C THR A 33 -21.79 1.21 -4.71
N ALA A 34 -20.73 0.41 -4.69
CA ALA A 34 -19.94 0.09 -5.88
C ALA A 34 -19.71 -1.41 -5.99
N ARG A 35 -19.71 -1.92 -7.22
CA ARG A 35 -19.26 -3.28 -7.53
C ARG A 35 -17.74 -3.24 -7.63
N ILE A 36 -17.03 -3.89 -6.71
CA ILE A 36 -15.57 -3.90 -6.77
C ILE A 36 -15.14 -4.99 -7.74
N LYS A 37 -14.42 -4.59 -8.78
CA LYS A 37 -13.89 -5.52 -9.79
C LYS A 37 -12.40 -5.78 -9.57
N LYS A 38 -11.71 -4.84 -8.92
CA LYS A 38 -10.27 -4.90 -8.70
C LYS A 38 -9.91 -4.34 -7.32
N ALA A 39 -9.01 -5.02 -6.62
CA ALA A 39 -8.33 -4.50 -5.45
C ALA A 39 -6.81 -4.66 -5.62
N THR A 40 -6.08 -3.57 -5.45
CA THR A 40 -4.61 -3.60 -5.42
C THR A 40 -4.16 -3.48 -3.97
N VAL A 41 -3.59 -4.54 -3.43
CA VAL A 41 -3.01 -4.57 -2.09
C VAL A 41 -1.59 -4.03 -2.17
N HIS A 42 -1.30 -2.98 -1.41
CA HIS A 42 0.04 -2.44 -1.27
C HIS A 42 0.67 -2.98 0.00
N TRP A 43 1.76 -3.71 -0.17
CA TRP A 43 2.52 -4.31 0.92
C TRP A 43 3.73 -3.44 1.27
N ILE A 44 4.08 -3.46 2.55
CA ILE A 44 5.31 -2.89 3.07
C ILE A 44 6.03 -3.96 3.91
N TYR A 45 7.35 -4.05 3.79
CA TYR A 45 8.13 -4.94 4.62
C TYR A 45 8.65 -4.17 5.84
N LEU A 46 8.16 -4.51 7.04
CA LEU A 46 8.51 -3.88 8.31
C LEU A 46 8.68 -4.96 9.38
N ASP A 47 9.61 -4.75 10.31
CA ASP A 47 9.85 -5.61 11.48
C ASP A 47 9.97 -7.11 11.16
N GLY A 48 10.55 -7.44 10.00
CA GLY A 48 10.78 -8.83 9.57
C GLY A 48 9.58 -9.52 8.92
N GLY A 49 8.52 -8.78 8.55
CA GLY A 49 7.35 -9.34 7.89
C GLY A 49 6.68 -8.40 6.89
N TRP A 50 5.92 -8.99 5.96
CA TRP A 50 5.03 -8.23 5.07
C TRP A 50 3.77 -7.81 5.82
N GLN A 51 3.45 -6.53 5.70
CA GLN A 51 2.25 -5.94 6.26
C GLN A 51 1.46 -5.23 5.16
N ILE A 52 0.14 -5.25 5.25
CA ILE A 52 -0.73 -4.48 4.36
C ILE A 52 -0.59 -3.01 4.73
N SER A 53 -0.04 -2.20 3.83
CA SER A 53 0.06 -0.75 4.01
C SER A 53 -1.29 -0.07 3.74
N PHE A 54 -1.89 -0.36 2.59
CA PHE A 54 -3.24 0.05 2.22
C PHE A 54 -3.74 -0.82 1.05
N VAL A 55 -5.04 -0.76 0.78
CA VAL A 55 -5.66 -1.41 -0.38
C VAL A 55 -6.36 -0.37 -1.22
N GLN A 56 -6.00 -0.28 -2.50
CA GLN A 56 -6.72 0.53 -3.48
C GLN A 56 -7.83 -0.29 -4.11
N VAL A 57 -9.08 0.07 -3.88
CA VAL A 57 -10.24 -0.58 -4.49
C VAL A 57 -10.72 0.20 -5.71
N TRP A 58 -11.19 -0.53 -6.71
CA TRP A 58 -11.74 0.05 -7.93
C TRP A 58 -12.97 -0.71 -8.42
N GLY A 59 -13.95 0.05 -8.93
CA GLY A 59 -15.06 -0.50 -9.67
C GLY A 59 -16.23 0.47 -9.87
N PRO A 60 -17.21 0.11 -10.72
CA PRO A 60 -18.31 1.00 -11.06
C PRO A 60 -19.27 1.22 -9.89
N VAL A 61 -19.78 2.45 -9.78
CA VAL A 61 -20.86 2.79 -8.85
C VAL A 61 -22.15 2.12 -9.32
N ILE A 62 -22.89 1.52 -8.40
CA ILE A 62 -24.22 0.97 -8.65
C ILE A 62 -25.24 2.10 -8.51
N ARG A 63 -25.99 2.36 -9.58
CA ARG A 63 -27.03 3.40 -9.60
C ARG A 63 -28.18 3.03 -8.66
N LYS A 64 -28.63 4.00 -7.86
CA LYS A 64 -29.75 3.80 -6.93
C LYS A 64 -31.11 3.62 -7.64
N SER A 65 -31.25 4.14 -8.86
CA SER A 65 -32.53 4.16 -9.60
C SER A 65 -32.90 2.80 -10.18
N ASP A 66 -31.93 2.08 -10.72
CA ASP A 66 -32.14 0.86 -11.53
C ASP A 66 -31.22 -0.30 -11.13
N GLY A 67 -30.30 -0.10 -10.18
CA GLY A 67 -29.33 -1.12 -9.76
C GLY A 67 -28.25 -1.41 -10.80
N ALA A 68 -28.20 -0.67 -11.90
CA ALA A 68 -27.23 -0.91 -12.98
C ALA A 68 -25.87 -0.29 -12.65
N GLU A 69 -24.80 -0.86 -13.22
CA GLU A 69 -23.47 -0.27 -13.17
C GLU A 69 -23.47 1.09 -13.90
N SER A 70 -22.85 2.08 -13.26
CA SER A 70 -22.63 3.41 -13.80
C SER A 70 -21.31 3.46 -14.57
N SER A 71 -21.19 4.43 -15.50
CA SER A 71 -19.89 4.82 -16.05
C SER A 71 -18.99 5.55 -15.04
N GLN A 72 -19.56 5.99 -13.91
CA GLN A 72 -18.79 6.52 -12.79
C GLN A 72 -18.18 5.39 -11.97
N HIS A 73 -16.94 5.59 -11.54
CA HIS A 73 -16.18 4.60 -10.80
C HIS A 73 -15.77 5.12 -9.42
N VAL A 74 -15.69 4.19 -8.47
CA VAL A 74 -14.95 4.38 -7.23
C VAL A 74 -13.49 4.02 -7.50
N SER A 75 -12.57 4.87 -7.02
CA SER A 75 -11.14 4.61 -6.94
C SER A 75 -10.66 5.17 -5.61
N GLU A 76 -10.49 4.32 -4.62
CA GLU A 76 -10.32 4.77 -3.24
C GLU A 76 -9.29 3.92 -2.51
N ALA A 77 -8.44 4.58 -1.74
CA ALA A 77 -7.52 3.93 -0.82
C ALA A 77 -8.24 3.62 0.49
N THR A 78 -8.09 2.39 0.95
CA THR A 78 -8.67 1.86 2.20
C THR A 78 -7.56 1.28 3.06
N LYS A 79 -7.77 1.19 4.36
CA LYS A 79 -6.83 0.52 5.28
C LYS A 79 -7.55 -0.53 6.13
N PRO A 80 -6.85 -1.62 6.52
CA PRO A 80 -7.38 -2.55 7.52
C PRO A 80 -7.77 -1.83 8.81
N ALA A 81 -8.78 -2.34 9.50
CA ALA A 81 -9.19 -1.80 10.79
C ALA A 81 -8.03 -1.87 11.79
N GLY A 82 -7.82 -0.80 12.56
CA GLY A 82 -6.76 -0.73 13.58
C GLY A 82 -5.34 -0.46 13.07
N ALA A 83 -5.12 -0.31 11.76
CA ALA A 83 -3.81 0.09 11.24
C ALA A 83 -3.44 1.54 11.65
N GLU A 84 -2.17 1.79 11.97
CA GLU A 84 -1.69 3.14 12.30
C GLU A 84 -1.99 4.15 11.18
N GLY A 85 -2.53 5.30 11.56
CA GLY A 85 -2.96 6.32 10.61
C GLY A 85 -4.14 5.89 9.72
N ALA A 86 -5.07 5.07 10.25
CA ALA A 86 -6.40 4.86 9.68
C ALA A 86 -7.27 6.14 9.79
N ALA A 87 -6.78 7.26 9.25
CA ALA A 87 -7.54 8.48 9.07
C ALA A 87 -8.42 8.42 7.79
N TYR A 88 -8.34 7.33 7.03
CA TYR A 88 -9.12 7.12 5.82
C TYR A 88 -10.51 6.63 6.22
N GLY A 89 -11.53 7.45 5.98
CA GLY A 89 -12.93 7.16 6.32
C GLY A 89 -13.58 5.98 5.58
N VAL A 90 -12.79 5.05 5.04
CA VAL A 90 -13.22 3.81 4.39
C VAL A 90 -12.30 2.68 4.83
N VAL A 91 -12.86 1.73 5.56
CA VAL A 91 -12.15 0.53 6.04
C VAL A 91 -12.07 -0.50 4.91
N THR A 92 -10.92 -1.18 4.79
CA THR A 92 -10.77 -2.30 3.85
C THR A 92 -11.71 -3.44 4.26
N PRO A 93 -12.56 -3.96 3.35
CA PRO A 93 -13.39 -5.13 3.63
C PRO A 93 -12.59 -6.33 4.12
N GLN A 94 -13.12 -7.06 5.10
CA GLN A 94 -12.42 -8.18 5.72
C GLN A 94 -12.13 -9.30 4.71
N GLU A 95 -13.03 -9.53 3.76
CA GLU A 95 -12.86 -10.54 2.72
C GLU A 95 -11.65 -10.24 1.84
N ILE A 96 -11.38 -8.96 1.55
CA ILE A 96 -10.20 -8.54 0.81
C ILE A 96 -8.94 -8.71 1.66
N VAL A 97 -9.03 -8.44 2.97
CA VAL A 97 -7.92 -8.65 3.92
C VAL A 97 -7.57 -10.14 3.99
N ASP A 98 -8.55 -11.03 4.15
CA ASP A 98 -8.33 -12.47 4.29
C ASP A 98 -7.67 -13.06 3.04
N VAL A 99 -8.17 -12.70 1.84
CA VAL A 99 -7.58 -13.13 0.57
C VAL A 99 -6.17 -12.53 0.39
N ALA A 100 -5.97 -11.27 0.77
CA ALA A 100 -4.65 -10.64 0.72
C ALA A 100 -3.66 -11.39 1.61
N LEU A 101 -4.03 -11.69 2.86
CA LEU A 101 -3.17 -12.41 3.81
C LEU A 101 -2.84 -13.83 3.34
N ALA A 102 -3.79 -14.53 2.70
CA ALA A 102 -3.53 -15.83 2.08
C ALA A 102 -2.56 -15.76 0.89
N ASN A 103 -2.37 -14.57 0.29
CA ASN A 103 -1.47 -14.31 -0.84
C ASN A 103 -0.38 -13.30 -0.45
N THR A 104 0.06 -13.35 0.81
CA THR A 104 1.19 -12.53 1.29
C THR A 104 2.44 -12.88 0.48
N PRO A 105 3.25 -11.89 0.05
CA PRO A 105 4.49 -12.17 -0.65
C PRO A 105 5.39 -13.14 0.14
N ASP A 106 5.93 -14.15 -0.54
CA ASP A 106 6.68 -15.26 0.04
C ASP A 106 8.21 -15.05 0.05
N TRP A 107 8.66 -13.94 -0.54
CA TRP A 107 10.07 -13.55 -0.59
C TRP A 107 10.40 -12.50 0.46
N ILE A 108 11.63 -12.50 0.94
CA ILE A 108 12.15 -11.51 1.88
C ILE A 108 13.03 -10.52 1.11
N PRO A 109 12.85 -9.20 1.25
CA PRO A 109 13.74 -8.25 0.62
C PRO A 109 15.16 -8.35 1.18
N GLU A 110 16.12 -8.68 0.35
CA GLU A 110 17.53 -8.56 0.69
C GLU A 110 17.98 -7.11 0.46
N ILE A 111 18.08 -6.34 1.55
CA ILE A 111 18.77 -5.05 1.50
C ILE A 111 20.26 -5.36 1.51
N ASN A 112 20.85 -5.51 0.33
CA ASN A 112 22.29 -5.47 0.18
C ASN A 112 22.75 -4.08 0.63
N GLY A 113 23.16 -3.97 1.89
CA GLY A 113 23.60 -2.74 2.53
C GLY A 113 24.90 -2.28 1.91
N THR A 114 24.85 -1.72 0.71
CA THR A 114 25.98 -0.99 0.15
C THR A 114 26.15 0.24 1.02
N LYS A 115 27.16 0.24 1.91
CA LYS A 115 27.63 1.49 2.52
C LYS A 115 27.91 2.44 1.36
N TYR A 116 27.13 3.52 1.24
CA TYR A 116 27.49 4.59 0.31
C TYR A 116 28.94 4.99 0.61
N PRO A 117 29.86 4.95 -0.36
CA PRO A 117 31.22 5.42 -0.12
C PRO A 117 31.14 6.92 0.18
N ARG A 118 31.24 7.29 1.47
CA ARG A 118 31.50 8.66 1.91
C ARG A 118 32.96 9.00 1.59
N THR A 119 33.28 9.12 0.31
CA THR A 119 34.56 9.66 -0.13
C THR A 119 34.38 10.44 -1.42
N ALA A 120 33.55 11.48 -1.37
CA ALA A 120 33.86 12.67 -2.15
C ALA A 120 35.11 13.30 -1.51
N LYS A 121 36.30 12.83 -1.88
CA LYS A 121 37.49 13.67 -1.78
C LYS A 121 37.17 14.88 -2.66
N LEU A 122 36.88 16.02 -2.04
CA LEU A 122 36.98 17.32 -2.70
C LEU A 122 38.37 17.36 -3.34
N LYS A 123 38.43 17.23 -4.67
CA LYS A 123 39.62 17.63 -5.41
C LYS A 123 39.69 19.16 -5.28
N SER A 124 40.46 19.64 -4.31
CA SER A 124 41.02 20.98 -4.40
C SER A 124 42.18 20.90 -5.39
N SER A 125 41.91 21.19 -6.66
CA SER A 125 42.98 21.65 -7.55
C SER A 125 43.18 23.13 -7.29
N LEU A 126 44.36 23.44 -6.74
CA LEU A 126 45.03 24.74 -6.87
C LEU A 126 45.34 25.03 -8.35
#